data_AF-A0A2V3DV03-F1
#
_entry.id   AF-A0A2V3DV03-F1
#
_cell.length_a   1.000
_cell.length_b   1.000
_cell.length_c   1.000
_cell.angle_alpha   90.00
_cell.angle_beta   90.00
_cell.angle_gamma   90.00
#
_symmetry.space_group_name_H-M   'P 1'
#
loop_
_entity.id
_entity.type
_entity.pdbx_description
1 polymer ?
#
loop_
_entity_poly.entity_id
_entity_poly.type
_entity_poly.pdbx_seq_one_letter_code
_entity_poly.pdbx_strand_id
1 'polypeptide(L)'
;MEGLVSFGLPLAVLCVVIYSVLRFAVWSPRNGPSLDHVRNHAYWTGVIAWALSSLGSAGRAGLYNFAQPNAHNSPWSVTPWPSLLGPVLAIIAVHAIGQATWPAPKSAKRVAALEFRRVRDYVPTALGWTTLAIFLATAAVIPFVAMAGGFEAVNAPVPGAVGAWTTGRIDGGPLALALSLALALLGTGTILVMRLVASRRSLANLSAEQNKTLRIIGMNRLLRVSATVASGLAAVAGNYLIQPVPGSDIDSFVNWLGLVNMAVLVTMFFWKPPALEPAPNDPDYRGIFGLSRTAESGLGNVLAASRFSGTTYVLLAPTAVIGALLGYALRFWLGSMGPFLTPFVLMPLAYLWLEVVMRRNYTTAATPRTPLRHAIPWPLYAAFAISAVGLLLAVLHARHVSITGGRNTWDGLDTPAAMYLIPCALALAILLSGAAALRFALARPPLTDAPRVLDEALRRRSLFRIARTITGGWYATLGMVLIMMPLAPLPSAASFEMRTWGTLCLVVGVLLAIYPIRKLTPADFGLDAAELAPHGASPSQR
;
A
#
# COMPACT_ATOMS: atom_id res chain seq x y z
N MET A 1 -5.79 1.16 27.05
CA MET A 1 -5.00 2.12 26.25
C MET A 1 -3.73 1.51 25.66
N GLU A 2 -3.25 0.37 26.16
CA GLU A 2 -2.12 -0.36 25.56
C GLU A 2 -2.36 -0.72 24.08
N GLY A 3 -3.58 -1.08 23.70
CA GLY A 3 -3.91 -1.48 22.31
C GLY A 3 -3.76 -0.41 21.21
N LEU A 4 -3.72 0.90 21.53
CA LEU A 4 -3.53 1.96 20.52
C LEU A 4 -2.07 2.43 20.41
N VAL A 5 -1.32 2.38 21.52
CA VAL A 5 0.16 2.49 21.50
C VAL A 5 0.76 1.26 20.78
N SER A 6 0.08 0.11 20.88
CA SER A 6 0.41 -1.13 20.17
C SER A 6 0.19 -1.13 18.65
N PHE A 7 -0.20 -0.05 17.97
CA PHE A 7 -0.18 -0.05 16.49
C PHE A 7 1.12 0.50 15.89
N GLY A 8 1.83 1.37 16.61
CA GLY A 8 3.07 1.97 16.13
C GLY A 8 4.19 0.94 15.95
N LEU A 9 4.35 0.02 16.92
CA LEU A 9 5.35 -1.03 16.88
C LEU A 9 5.04 -2.08 15.79
N PRO A 10 3.83 -2.65 15.67
CA PRO A 10 3.49 -3.56 14.58
C PRO A 10 3.54 -2.91 13.21
N LEU A 11 3.20 -1.62 13.07
CA LEU A 11 3.36 -0.91 11.81
C LEU A 11 4.85 -0.72 11.47
N ALA A 12 5.69 -0.36 12.43
CA ALA A 12 7.13 -0.27 12.23
C ALA A 12 7.76 -1.63 11.92
N VAL A 13 7.39 -2.69 12.66
CA VAL A 13 7.79 -4.08 12.41
C VAL A 13 7.29 -4.53 11.04
N LEU A 14 6.04 -4.22 10.68
CA LEU A 14 5.49 -4.49 9.35
C LEU A 14 6.32 -3.81 8.27
N CYS A 15 6.69 -2.55 8.45
CA CYS A 15 7.48 -1.83 7.47
C CYS A 15 8.92 -2.33 7.40
N VAL A 16 9.52 -2.77 8.52
CA VAL A 16 10.82 -3.45 8.55
C VAL A 16 10.75 -4.82 7.89
N VAL A 17 9.69 -5.59 8.12
CA VAL A 17 9.43 -6.89 7.48
C VAL A 17 9.20 -6.70 5.99
N ILE A 18 8.38 -5.72 5.57
CA ILE A 18 8.19 -5.37 4.17
C ILE A 18 9.51 -4.94 3.54
N TYR A 19 10.27 -4.05 4.18
CA TYR A 19 11.59 -3.64 3.70
C TYR A 19 12.54 -4.83 3.57
N SER A 20 12.56 -5.73 4.54
CA SER A 20 13.42 -6.90 4.56
C SER A 20 13.01 -7.90 3.49
N VAL A 21 11.72 -8.21 3.37
CA VAL A 21 11.18 -9.09 2.31
C VAL A 21 11.46 -8.49 0.94
N LEU A 22 11.27 -7.19 0.75
CA LEU A 22 11.62 -6.54 -0.52
C LEU A 22 13.13 -6.58 -0.78
N ARG A 23 13.94 -6.30 0.24
CA ARG A 23 15.40 -6.31 0.15
C ARG A 23 15.99 -7.69 0.00
N PHE A 24 15.36 -8.76 0.48
CA PHE A 24 15.89 -10.12 0.36
C PHE A 24 15.24 -10.90 -0.80
N ALA A 25 13.95 -10.65 -1.10
CA ALA A 25 13.24 -11.36 -2.17
C ALA A 25 13.45 -10.74 -3.56
N VAL A 26 13.61 -9.42 -3.67
CA VAL A 26 13.80 -8.72 -4.96
C VAL A 26 15.29 -8.55 -5.31
N TRP A 27 16.16 -8.55 -4.31
CA TRP A 27 17.59 -8.38 -4.50
C TRP A 27 18.21 -9.72 -4.93
N SER A 28 17.96 -10.10 -6.18
CA SER A 28 18.77 -11.14 -6.82
C SER A 28 20.17 -10.56 -7.00
N PRO A 29 21.24 -11.26 -6.57
CA PRO A 29 22.61 -10.91 -6.93
C PRO A 29 22.78 -11.16 -8.43
N ARG A 30 22.30 -10.23 -9.27
CA ARG A 30 22.61 -10.21 -10.69
C ARG A 30 23.89 -9.41 -10.87
N ASN A 31 24.86 -10.05 -11.50
CA ASN A 31 26.15 -9.50 -11.85
C ASN A 31 25.97 -8.36 -12.87
N GLY A 32 25.82 -7.14 -12.38
CA GLY A 32 25.85 -5.92 -13.18
C GLY A 32 25.01 -4.78 -12.56
N PRO A 33 25.54 -3.54 -12.46
CA PRO A 33 24.74 -2.38 -12.10
C PRO A 33 23.85 -1.98 -13.28
N SER A 34 22.78 -2.74 -13.52
CA SER A 34 21.78 -2.35 -14.52
C SER A 34 21.01 -1.13 -14.04
N LEU A 35 20.66 -0.23 -14.98
CA LEU A 35 19.81 0.94 -14.73
C LEU A 35 18.51 0.54 -14.01
N ASP A 36 18.02 -0.66 -14.29
CA ASP A 36 16.85 -1.25 -13.65
C ASP A 36 17.04 -1.50 -12.15
N HIS A 37 18.23 -1.92 -11.72
CA HIS A 37 18.52 -2.09 -10.30
C HIS A 37 18.42 -0.75 -9.55
N VAL A 38 19.00 0.29 -10.14
CA VAL A 38 18.94 1.66 -9.64
C VAL A 38 17.51 2.19 -9.58
N ARG A 39 16.72 1.97 -10.65
CA ARG A 39 15.31 2.34 -10.71
C ARG A 39 14.48 1.61 -9.66
N ASN A 40 14.69 0.31 -9.49
CA ASN A 40 13.99 -0.50 -8.50
C ASN A 40 14.33 -0.06 -7.06
N HIS A 41 15.60 0.20 -6.76
CA HIS A 41 16.01 0.70 -5.45
C HIS A 41 15.36 2.04 -5.12
N ALA A 42 15.44 2.99 -6.06
CA ALA A 42 14.80 4.29 -5.91
C ALA A 42 13.28 4.15 -5.74
N TYR A 43 12.64 3.28 -6.54
CA TYR A 43 11.22 2.97 -6.49
C TYR A 43 10.80 2.47 -5.10
N TRP A 44 11.43 1.41 -4.60
CA TRP A 44 11.09 0.81 -3.31
C TRP A 44 11.35 1.74 -2.14
N THR A 45 12.45 2.52 -2.16
CA THR A 45 12.72 3.53 -1.13
C THR A 45 11.54 4.50 -0.96
N GLY A 46 10.96 4.98 -2.07
CA GLY A 46 9.81 5.89 -1.94
C GLY A 46 8.50 5.21 -1.60
N VAL A 47 8.26 3.99 -2.07
CA VAL A 47 7.06 3.23 -1.66
C VAL A 47 7.06 2.99 -0.16
N ILE A 48 8.22 2.64 0.40
CA ILE A 48 8.38 2.41 1.84
C ILE A 48 8.25 3.71 2.62
N ALA A 49 8.89 4.80 2.17
CA ALA A 49 8.74 6.10 2.80
C ALA A 49 7.27 6.58 2.81
N TRP A 50 6.56 6.41 1.70
CA TRP A 50 5.14 6.75 1.60
C TRP A 50 4.25 5.84 2.46
N ALA A 51 4.53 4.54 2.53
CA ALA A 51 3.78 3.63 3.41
C ALA A 51 3.96 4.00 4.89
N LEU A 52 5.16 4.44 5.27
CA LEU A 52 5.50 4.89 6.61
C LEU A 52 5.05 6.31 6.93
N SER A 53 4.56 7.07 5.95
CA SER A 53 4.17 8.47 6.13
C SER A 53 2.77 8.68 6.70
N SER A 54 2.07 7.61 7.06
CA SER A 54 0.68 7.69 7.53
C SER A 54 0.60 8.31 8.93
N LEU A 55 -0.11 9.44 9.04
CA LEU A 55 -0.48 10.09 10.29
C LEU A 55 -1.86 9.67 10.81
N GLY A 56 -2.44 8.57 10.28
CA GLY A 56 -3.81 8.16 10.59
C GLY A 56 -4.05 7.91 12.09
N SER A 57 -3.07 7.34 12.80
CA SER A 57 -3.16 7.12 14.25
C SER A 57 -3.07 8.41 15.07
N ALA A 58 -2.49 9.48 14.52
CA ALA A 58 -2.44 10.80 15.15
C ALA A 58 -3.75 11.59 14.96
N GLY A 59 -4.73 11.08 14.20
CA GLY A 59 -5.99 11.78 13.94
C GLY A 59 -6.78 12.15 15.20
N ARG A 60 -6.56 11.45 16.33
CA ARG A 60 -7.19 11.73 17.63
C ARG A 60 -6.28 12.47 18.62
N ALA A 61 -5.19 13.05 18.16
CA ALA A 61 -4.25 13.74 19.05
C ALA A 61 -4.95 14.88 19.82
N GLY A 62 -4.77 14.91 21.15
CA GLY A 62 -5.42 15.89 22.02
C GLY A 62 -6.91 15.63 22.32
N LEU A 63 -7.47 14.50 21.86
CA LEU A 63 -8.85 14.11 22.13
C LEU A 63 -8.90 12.91 23.08
N TYR A 64 -9.78 12.95 24.06
CA TYR A 64 -9.95 11.88 25.05
C TYR A 64 -11.43 11.48 25.22
N ASN A 65 -11.65 10.27 25.73
CA ASN A 65 -13.00 9.75 26.00
C ASN A 65 -13.39 9.97 27.48
N PHE A 66 -14.68 9.92 27.79
CA PHE A 66 -15.19 10.05 29.17
C PHE A 66 -14.64 9.00 30.15
N ALA A 67 -14.20 7.84 29.65
CA ALA A 67 -13.53 6.82 30.45
C ALA A 67 -12.12 7.22 30.92
N GLN A 68 -11.64 8.41 30.57
CA GLN A 68 -10.31 8.95 30.88
C GLN A 68 -10.42 10.28 31.63
N PRO A 69 -11.04 10.33 32.83
CA PRO A 69 -11.30 11.58 33.53
C PRO A 69 -10.02 12.37 33.87
N ASN A 70 -8.91 11.66 34.09
CA ASN A 70 -7.62 12.29 34.41
C ASN A 70 -6.84 12.80 33.19
N ALA A 71 -7.34 12.60 31.97
CA ALA A 71 -6.67 13.03 30.74
C ALA A 71 -6.52 14.56 30.67
N HIS A 72 -7.48 15.29 31.22
CA HIS A 72 -7.43 16.76 31.30
C HIS A 72 -6.28 17.26 32.20
N ASN A 73 -6.02 16.56 33.31
CA ASN A 73 -4.95 16.91 34.26
C ASN A 73 -3.54 16.59 33.75
N SER A 74 -3.42 15.79 32.68
CA SER A 74 -2.15 15.43 32.07
C SER A 74 -2.27 15.51 30.55
N PRO A 75 -2.26 16.74 29.98
CA PRO A 75 -2.50 16.94 28.55
C PRO A 75 -1.45 16.22 27.67
N TRP A 76 -0.24 16.04 28.19
CA TRP A 76 0.82 15.30 27.51
C TRP A 76 0.54 13.80 27.36
N SER A 77 -0.29 13.21 28.22
CA SER A 77 -0.69 11.80 28.12
C SER A 77 -1.61 11.52 26.92
N VAL A 78 -2.35 12.54 26.46
CA VAL A 78 -3.29 12.48 25.32
C VAL A 78 -2.61 12.88 24.00
N THR A 79 -1.34 13.28 24.06
CA THR A 79 -0.55 13.63 22.89
C THR A 79 0.21 12.39 22.43
N PRO A 80 -0.18 11.76 21.29
CA PRO A 80 0.39 10.49 20.87
C PRO A 80 1.75 10.72 20.17
N TRP A 81 2.78 11.06 20.94
CA TRP A 81 4.13 11.38 20.42
C TRP A 81 4.65 10.38 19.38
N PRO A 82 4.54 9.05 19.58
CA PRO A 82 5.00 8.09 18.58
C PRO A 82 4.21 8.17 17.27
N SER A 83 2.92 8.50 17.33
CA SER A 83 2.08 8.63 16.13
C SER A 83 2.32 9.94 15.37
N LEU A 84 2.76 11.01 16.06
CA LEU A 84 3.10 12.29 15.43
C LEU A 84 4.52 12.30 14.88
N LEU A 85 5.50 11.88 15.69
CA LEU A 85 6.92 11.94 15.33
C LEU A 85 7.39 10.71 14.56
N GLY A 86 6.79 9.54 14.81
CA GLY A 86 7.20 8.27 14.19
C GLY A 86 7.16 8.33 12.67
N PRO A 87 6.03 8.70 12.03
CA PRO A 87 5.95 8.82 10.57
C PRO A 87 6.95 9.84 10.00
N VAL A 88 7.15 10.98 10.66
CA VAL A 88 8.11 12.01 10.25
C VAL A 88 9.54 11.47 10.26
N LEU A 89 9.95 10.86 11.37
CA LEU A 89 11.27 10.24 11.53
C LEU A 89 11.49 9.10 10.54
N ALA A 90 10.46 8.26 10.34
CA ALA A 90 10.53 7.12 9.45
C ALA A 90 10.80 7.54 8.00
N ILE A 91 10.16 8.60 7.50
CA ILE A 91 10.40 9.14 6.15
C ILE A 91 11.83 9.66 6.00
N ILE A 92 12.28 10.47 6.97
CA ILE A 92 13.64 11.02 6.97
C ILE A 92 14.66 9.88 6.97
N ALA A 93 14.47 8.88 7.85
CA ALA A 93 15.35 7.73 7.98
C ALA A 93 15.37 6.87 6.71
N VAL A 94 14.20 6.52 6.16
CA VAL A 94 14.12 5.69 4.93
C VAL A 94 14.77 6.40 3.76
N HIS A 95 14.56 7.71 3.59
CA HIS A 95 15.23 8.44 2.51
C HIS A 95 16.73 8.56 2.76
N ALA A 96 17.18 8.84 3.99
CA ALA A 96 18.60 8.90 4.32
C ALA A 96 19.30 7.55 4.10
N ILE A 97 18.74 6.45 4.62
CA ILE A 97 19.22 5.07 4.42
C ILE A 97 19.17 4.71 2.94
N GLY A 98 18.07 5.02 2.27
CA GLY A 98 17.90 4.79 0.84
C GLY A 98 18.97 5.48 0.02
N GLN A 99 19.42 6.68 0.42
CA GLN A 99 20.54 7.37 -0.21
C GLN A 99 21.92 6.82 0.19
N ALA A 100 22.10 6.41 1.45
CA ALA A 100 23.35 5.81 1.94
C ALA A 100 23.62 4.42 1.34
N THR A 101 22.56 3.67 1.04
CA THR A 101 22.62 2.30 0.50
C THR A 101 22.65 2.24 -1.03
N TRP A 102 22.86 3.37 -1.72
CA TRP A 102 23.05 3.35 -3.17
C TRP A 102 24.26 2.49 -3.56
N PRO A 103 24.18 1.74 -4.67
CA PRO A 103 25.30 0.92 -5.13
C PRO A 103 26.54 1.79 -5.32
N ALA A 104 27.61 1.46 -4.58
CA ALA A 104 28.86 2.18 -4.65
C ALA A 104 29.56 1.93 -6.01
N PRO A 105 30.18 2.95 -6.63
CA PRO A 105 30.97 2.76 -7.84
C PRO A 105 32.15 1.82 -7.54
N LYS A 106 32.24 0.70 -8.26
CA LYS A 106 33.31 -0.31 -8.11
C LYS A 106 34.59 0.00 -8.92
N SER A 107 34.62 1.09 -9.68
CA SER A 107 35.78 1.44 -10.51
C SER A 107 36.93 1.97 -9.64
N ALA A 108 38.13 1.42 -9.83
CA ALA A 108 39.36 1.90 -9.21
C ALA A 108 39.76 3.33 -9.67
N LYS A 109 39.27 3.79 -10.83
CA LYS A 109 39.56 5.13 -11.36
C LYS A 109 38.53 6.15 -10.85
N ARG A 110 38.98 7.03 -9.96
CA ARG A 110 38.18 8.15 -9.42
C ARG A 110 38.11 9.29 -10.44
N VAL A 111 37.05 9.34 -11.24
CA VAL A 111 36.75 10.52 -12.05
C VAL A 111 36.01 11.53 -11.16
N ALA A 112 36.73 12.54 -10.67
CA ALA A 112 36.12 13.62 -9.92
C ALA A 112 35.51 14.64 -10.90
N ALA A 113 34.20 14.61 -11.09
CA ALA A 113 33.50 15.72 -11.71
C ALA A 113 33.57 16.93 -10.76
N LEU A 114 34.38 17.93 -11.10
CA LEU A 114 34.67 19.14 -10.30
C LEU A 114 33.53 20.17 -10.26
N GLU A 115 32.35 19.85 -10.82
CA GLU A 115 31.20 20.76 -10.81
C GLU A 115 30.68 20.97 -9.39
N PHE A 116 30.51 22.25 -9.01
CA PHE A 116 29.91 22.64 -7.75
C PHE A 116 28.41 22.28 -7.75
N ARG A 117 27.98 21.44 -6.80
CA ARG A 117 26.62 20.88 -6.78
C ARG A 117 25.76 21.66 -5.79
N ARG A 118 24.82 22.49 -6.27
CA ARG A 118 23.86 23.17 -5.38
C ARG A 118 22.56 22.39 -5.33
N VAL A 119 21.93 22.34 -4.15
CA VAL A 119 20.62 21.66 -3.96
C VAL A 119 19.57 22.21 -4.93
N ARG A 120 19.56 23.54 -5.13
CA ARG A 120 18.61 24.23 -6.01
C ARG A 120 18.65 23.73 -7.46
N ASP A 121 19.78 23.23 -7.92
CA ASP A 121 19.96 22.79 -9.32
C ASP A 121 19.23 21.45 -9.58
N TYR A 122 18.81 20.74 -8.52
CA TYR A 122 18.11 19.47 -8.57
C TYR A 122 16.64 19.55 -8.12
N VAL A 123 16.20 20.69 -7.60
CA VAL A 123 14.83 20.89 -7.12
C VAL A 123 13.97 21.44 -8.26
N PRO A 124 12.89 20.73 -8.68
CA PRO A 124 11.94 21.31 -9.63
C PRO A 124 11.27 22.53 -9.01
N THR A 125 11.43 23.72 -9.62
CA THR A 125 11.01 25.01 -9.05
C THR A 125 9.54 25.02 -8.63
N ALA A 126 8.64 24.56 -9.50
CA ALA A 126 7.20 24.48 -9.20
C ALA A 126 6.91 23.62 -7.97
N LEU A 127 7.49 22.41 -7.89
CA LEU A 127 7.28 21.51 -6.76
C LEU A 127 7.91 22.06 -5.46
N GLY A 128 9.07 22.71 -5.56
CA GLY A 128 9.72 23.37 -4.43
C GLY A 128 8.83 24.44 -3.81
N TRP A 129 8.27 25.33 -4.65
CA TRP A 129 7.33 26.36 -4.19
C TRP A 129 6.02 25.78 -3.64
N THR A 130 5.42 24.78 -4.31
CA THR A 130 4.21 24.14 -3.80
C THR A 130 4.46 23.48 -2.45
N THR A 131 5.59 22.78 -2.28
CA THR A 131 5.95 22.15 -1.01
C THR A 131 6.14 23.22 0.06
N LEU A 132 6.88 24.29 -0.23
CA LEU A 132 7.07 25.41 0.70
C LEU A 132 5.73 26.04 1.12
N ALA A 133 4.83 26.29 0.16
CA ALA A 133 3.50 26.82 0.44
C ALA A 133 2.69 25.91 1.39
N ILE A 134 2.76 24.59 1.21
CA ILE A 134 2.08 23.63 2.10
C ILE A 134 2.68 23.65 3.51
N PHE A 135 4.02 23.75 3.65
CA PHE A 135 4.67 23.90 4.96
C PHE A 135 4.23 25.20 5.66
N LEU A 136 4.20 26.31 4.93
CA LEU A 136 3.78 27.61 5.47
C LEU A 136 2.30 27.62 5.85
N ALA A 137 1.43 27.04 5.01
CA ALA A 137 0.01 26.90 5.32
C ALA A 137 -0.21 26.02 6.55
N THR A 138 0.52 24.91 6.67
CA THR A 138 0.47 24.03 7.85
C THR A 138 0.92 24.78 9.10
N ALA A 139 2.02 25.53 9.03
CA ALA A 139 2.51 26.34 10.14
C ALA A 139 1.50 27.42 10.56
N ALA A 140 0.80 28.03 9.61
CA ALA A 140 -0.22 29.05 9.87
C ALA A 140 -1.47 28.51 10.62
N VAL A 141 -1.75 27.20 10.53
CA VAL A 141 -2.86 26.57 11.28
C VAL A 141 -2.52 26.39 12.77
N ILE A 142 -1.24 26.19 13.10
CA ILE A 142 -0.80 25.84 14.46
C ILE A 142 -1.17 26.90 15.52
N PRO A 143 -1.06 28.23 15.27
CA PRO A 143 -1.53 29.24 16.21
C PRO A 143 -3.01 29.09 16.59
N PHE A 144 -3.88 28.73 15.64
CA PHE A 144 -5.29 28.48 15.93
C PHE A 144 -5.48 27.28 16.84
N VAL A 145 -4.67 26.23 16.67
CA VAL A 145 -4.65 25.09 17.60
C VAL A 145 -4.24 25.57 18.99
N ALA A 146 -3.19 26.38 19.12
CA ALA A 146 -2.70 26.86 20.40
C ALA A 146 -3.75 27.69 21.17
N MET A 147 -4.57 28.46 20.45
CA MET A 147 -5.63 29.31 21.02
C MET A 147 -6.92 28.57 21.35
N ALA A 148 -7.07 27.32 20.91
CA ALA A 148 -8.28 26.55 21.17
C ALA A 148 -8.31 26.03 22.61
N GLY A 149 -9.32 26.45 23.38
CA GLY A 149 -9.55 25.97 24.74
C GLY A 149 -10.03 24.52 24.79
N GLY A 150 -9.67 23.83 25.87
CA GLY A 150 -10.13 22.49 26.17
C GLY A 150 -11.58 22.46 26.66
N PHE A 151 -12.17 21.27 26.65
CA PHE A 151 -13.47 20.98 27.24
C PHE A 151 -13.55 19.50 27.66
N GLU A 152 -14.37 19.23 28.67
CA GLU A 152 -14.51 17.89 29.22
C GLU A 152 -15.29 16.93 28.30
N ALA A 153 -14.97 15.64 28.40
CA ALA A 153 -15.73 14.59 27.73
C ALA A 153 -17.02 14.33 28.49
N VAL A 154 -18.17 14.29 27.79
CA VAL A 154 -19.47 14.08 28.42
C VAL A 154 -20.01 12.69 28.10
N ASN A 155 -20.48 11.99 29.14
CA ASN A 155 -21.00 10.62 29.08
C ASN A 155 -22.54 10.53 29.12
N ALA A 156 -23.21 11.65 28.91
CA ALA A 156 -24.66 11.73 28.93
C ALA A 156 -25.12 12.74 27.86
N PRO A 157 -26.29 12.52 27.24
CA PRO A 157 -26.90 13.52 26.38
C PRO A 157 -27.13 14.80 27.19
N VAL A 158 -26.54 15.90 26.76
CA VAL A 158 -26.86 17.22 27.31
C VAL A 158 -28.26 17.58 26.81
N PRO A 159 -29.21 18.00 27.67
CA PRO A 159 -30.54 18.42 27.21
C PRO A 159 -30.44 19.49 26.11
N GLY A 160 -31.03 19.23 24.95
CA GLY A 160 -30.96 20.11 23.77
C GLY A 160 -29.86 19.75 22.76
N ALA A 161 -28.84 18.97 23.15
CA ALA A 161 -27.76 18.57 22.25
C ALA A 161 -28.13 17.37 21.37
N VAL A 162 -27.75 17.42 20.10
CA VAL A 162 -27.88 16.31 19.16
C VAL A 162 -26.68 15.37 19.33
N GLY A 163 -26.73 14.51 20.35
CA GLY A 163 -25.70 13.48 20.54
C GLY A 163 -25.57 13.00 21.98
N ALA A 164 -25.49 11.68 22.17
CA ALA A 164 -25.42 11.08 23.50
C ALA A 164 -24.02 11.10 24.13
N TRP A 165 -22.96 11.37 23.36
CA TRP A 165 -21.56 11.27 23.80
C TRP A 165 -20.67 12.25 23.02
N THR A 166 -19.86 13.05 23.71
CA THR A 166 -18.85 13.92 23.09
C THR A 166 -17.46 13.60 23.63
N THR A 167 -16.49 13.50 22.72
CA THR A 167 -15.08 13.35 23.11
C THR A 167 -14.59 14.66 23.72
N GLY A 168 -13.86 14.58 24.83
CA GLY A 168 -13.22 15.72 25.43
C GLY A 168 -11.99 16.17 24.63
N ARG A 169 -11.62 17.43 24.83
CA ARG A 169 -10.48 18.09 24.18
C ARG A 169 -9.59 18.69 25.26
N ILE A 170 -8.28 18.43 25.20
CA ILE A 170 -7.32 19.12 26.09
C ILE A 170 -7.15 20.58 25.66
N ASP A 171 -6.43 21.40 26.41
CA ASP A 171 -6.03 22.71 25.90
C ASP A 171 -5.08 22.58 24.70
N GLY A 172 -5.18 23.54 23.78
CA GLY A 172 -4.49 23.48 22.50
C GLY A 172 -2.97 23.64 22.54
N GLY A 173 -2.43 24.29 23.57
CA GLY A 173 -0.99 24.57 23.69
C GLY A 173 -0.09 23.33 23.54
N PRO A 174 -0.29 22.27 24.35
CA PRO A 174 0.47 21.02 24.25
C PRO A 174 0.46 20.37 22.86
N LEU A 175 -0.72 20.31 22.21
CA LEU A 175 -0.82 19.76 20.86
C LEU A 175 -0.15 20.66 19.83
N ALA A 176 -0.31 21.98 19.92
CA ALA A 176 0.34 22.94 19.03
C ALA A 176 1.87 22.83 19.11
N LEU A 177 2.43 22.63 20.30
CA LEU A 177 3.86 22.39 20.50
C LEU A 177 4.29 21.07 19.83
N ALA A 178 3.53 19.99 20.02
CA ALA A 178 3.83 18.70 19.40
C ALA A 178 3.78 18.75 17.86
N LEU A 179 2.78 19.43 17.30
CA LEU A 179 2.65 19.66 15.85
C LEU A 179 3.78 20.54 15.32
N SER A 180 4.16 21.58 16.06
CA SER A 180 5.30 22.46 15.73
C SER A 180 6.60 21.68 15.67
N LEU A 181 6.86 20.82 16.67
CA LEU A 181 8.03 19.98 16.72
C LEU A 181 8.07 18.98 15.55
N ALA A 182 6.94 18.32 15.26
CA ALA A 182 6.82 17.41 14.13
C ALA A 182 7.08 18.11 12.79
N LEU A 183 6.51 19.31 12.59
CA LEU A 183 6.69 20.09 11.36
C LEU A 183 8.13 20.60 11.20
N ALA A 184 8.74 21.10 12.29
CA ALA A 184 10.13 21.55 12.31
C ALA A 184 11.10 20.40 12.02
N LEU A 185 10.87 19.24 12.63
CA LEU A 185 11.65 18.02 12.39
C LEU A 185 11.52 17.55 10.94
N LEU A 186 10.31 17.57 10.38
CA LEU A 186 10.07 17.23 8.98
C LEU A 186 10.80 18.19 8.03
N GLY A 187 10.69 19.50 8.28
CA GLY A 187 11.33 20.53 7.45
C GLY A 187 12.85 20.44 7.48
N THR A 188 13.43 20.38 8.68
CA THR A 188 14.89 20.24 8.86
C THR A 188 15.41 18.92 8.27
N GLY A 189 14.75 17.80 8.55
CA GLY A 189 15.08 16.50 7.99
C GLY A 189 15.00 16.47 6.46
N THR A 190 13.97 17.09 5.88
CA THR A 190 13.84 17.22 4.41
C THR A 190 15.03 17.98 3.83
N ILE A 191 15.44 19.11 4.43
CA ILE A 191 16.61 19.88 3.99
C ILE A 191 17.90 19.07 4.08
N LEU A 192 18.11 18.33 5.18
CA LEU A 192 19.28 17.48 5.36
C LEU A 192 19.35 16.35 4.32
N VAL A 193 18.22 15.67 4.08
CA VAL A 193 18.15 14.62 3.05
C VAL A 193 18.36 15.20 1.66
N MET A 194 17.82 16.39 1.35
CA MET A 194 18.12 17.07 0.08
C MET A 194 19.63 17.32 -0.07
N ARG A 195 20.29 17.85 0.96
CA ARG A 195 21.76 18.03 0.95
C ARG A 195 22.49 16.71 0.70
N LEU A 196 22.03 15.62 1.30
CA LEU A 196 22.59 14.28 1.12
C LEU A 196 22.38 13.76 -0.32
N VAL A 197 21.21 13.97 -0.91
CA VAL A 197 20.94 13.64 -2.33
C VAL A 197 21.88 14.42 -3.27
N ALA A 198 22.11 15.71 -2.99
CA ALA A 198 22.99 16.55 -3.78
C ALA A 198 24.48 16.16 -3.63
N SER A 199 24.90 15.75 -2.43
CA SER A 199 26.29 15.34 -2.14
C SER A 199 26.62 13.92 -2.60
N ARG A 200 25.61 13.12 -2.97
CA ARG A 200 25.80 11.74 -3.45
C ARG A 200 26.79 11.67 -4.62
N ARG A 201 27.68 10.67 -4.57
CA ARG A 201 28.63 10.36 -5.67
C ARG A 201 27.88 9.97 -6.95
N SER A 202 28.47 10.29 -8.10
CA SER A 202 27.97 9.85 -9.41
C SER A 202 28.24 8.36 -9.61
N LEU A 203 27.30 7.67 -10.27
CA LEU A 203 27.46 6.27 -10.65
C LEU A 203 28.30 6.20 -11.92
N ALA A 204 29.32 5.34 -11.92
CA ALA A 204 30.31 5.23 -13.00
C ALA A 204 29.71 4.77 -14.35
N ASN A 205 28.62 4.00 -14.31
CA ASN A 205 28.01 3.41 -15.51
C ASN A 205 26.89 4.29 -16.11
N LEU A 206 26.69 5.50 -15.57
CA LEU A 206 25.65 6.42 -16.03
C LEU A 206 26.29 7.73 -16.50
N SER A 207 25.70 8.34 -17.52
CA SER A 207 26.12 9.66 -17.98
C SER A 207 25.93 10.73 -16.87
N ALA A 208 26.62 11.86 -16.99
CA ALA A 208 26.45 12.98 -16.07
C ALA A 208 24.98 13.46 -16.02
N GLU A 209 24.31 13.48 -17.17
CA GLU A 209 22.90 13.84 -17.32
C GLU A 209 21.96 12.84 -16.65
N GLN A 210 22.21 11.53 -16.82
CA GLN A 210 21.43 10.49 -16.12
C GLN A 210 21.60 10.60 -14.60
N ASN A 211 22.82 10.85 -14.12
CA ASN A 211 23.08 11.09 -12.71
C ASN A 211 22.35 12.34 -12.19
N LYS A 212 22.34 13.44 -12.95
CA LYS A 212 21.57 14.65 -12.64
C LYS A 212 20.07 14.35 -12.55
N THR A 213 19.54 13.64 -13.54
CA THR A 213 18.12 13.22 -13.59
C THR A 213 17.76 12.33 -12.40
N LEU A 214 18.62 11.40 -12.00
CA LEU A 214 18.42 10.57 -10.80
C LEU A 214 18.33 11.39 -9.51
N ARG A 215 19.15 12.44 -9.37
CA ARG A 215 19.05 13.35 -8.23
C ARG A 215 17.73 14.12 -8.25
N ILE A 216 17.31 14.63 -9.41
CA ILE A 216 16.03 15.32 -9.57
C ILE A 216 14.87 14.40 -9.19
N ILE A 217 14.88 13.14 -9.63
CA ILE A 217 13.86 12.14 -9.25
C ILE A 217 13.85 11.92 -7.73
N GLY A 218 15.03 11.80 -7.11
CA GLY A 218 15.17 11.66 -5.66
C GLY A 218 14.59 12.84 -4.89
N MET A 219 14.93 14.07 -5.31
CA MET A 219 14.41 15.31 -4.73
C MET A 219 12.90 15.44 -4.91
N ASN A 220 12.40 15.19 -6.12
CA ASN A 220 10.97 15.25 -6.45
C ASN A 220 10.15 14.33 -5.54
N ARG A 221 10.62 13.10 -5.36
CA ARG A 221 9.97 12.10 -4.52
C ARG A 221 9.98 12.50 -3.05
N LEU A 222 11.12 12.94 -2.52
CA LEU A 222 11.23 13.42 -1.14
C LEU A 222 10.26 14.58 -0.89
N LEU A 223 10.29 15.61 -1.75
CA LEU A 223 9.43 16.79 -1.60
C LEU A 223 7.95 16.45 -1.64
N ARG A 224 7.52 15.54 -2.53
CA ARG A 224 6.13 15.06 -2.59
C ARG A 224 5.70 14.39 -1.27
N VAL A 225 6.51 13.48 -0.74
CA VAL A 225 6.20 12.80 0.52
C VAL A 225 6.19 13.79 1.69
N SER A 226 7.20 14.67 1.79
CA SER A 226 7.23 15.71 2.82
C SER A 226 6.03 16.66 2.74
N ALA A 227 5.61 17.06 1.53
CA ALA A 227 4.41 17.87 1.34
C ALA A 227 3.14 17.17 1.84
N THR A 228 2.97 15.88 1.54
CA THR A 228 1.81 15.10 2.00
C THR A 228 1.78 14.91 3.52
N VAL A 229 2.94 14.84 4.17
CA VAL A 229 3.01 14.70 5.63
C VAL A 229 2.74 16.03 6.30
N ALA A 230 3.30 17.12 5.76
CA ALA A 230 2.99 18.47 6.25
C ALA A 230 1.48 18.76 6.16
N SER A 231 0.83 18.50 5.02
CA SER A 231 -0.63 18.62 4.92
C SER A 231 -1.38 17.65 5.85
N GLY A 232 -0.82 16.46 6.10
CA GLY A 232 -1.37 15.52 7.08
C GLY A 232 -1.35 16.05 8.51
N LEU A 233 -0.29 16.76 8.92
CA LEU A 233 -0.23 17.44 10.21
C LEU A 233 -1.30 18.55 10.31
N ALA A 234 -1.54 19.30 9.22
CA ALA A 234 -2.65 20.26 9.15
C ALA A 234 -4.02 19.56 9.26
N ALA A 235 -4.20 18.38 8.67
CA ALA A 235 -5.44 17.61 8.80
C ALA A 235 -5.67 17.11 10.24
N VAL A 236 -4.61 16.71 10.96
CA VAL A 236 -4.67 16.37 12.40
C VAL A 236 -5.09 17.60 13.21
N ALA A 237 -4.47 18.75 12.96
CA ALA A 237 -4.85 20.03 13.58
C ALA A 237 -6.33 20.37 13.30
N GLY A 238 -6.78 20.24 12.05
CA GLY A 238 -8.17 20.46 11.67
C GLY A 238 -9.12 19.52 12.40
N ASN A 239 -8.77 18.23 12.53
CA ASN A 239 -9.62 17.28 13.26
C ASN A 239 -9.76 17.65 14.73
N TYR A 240 -8.71 18.19 15.35
CA TYR A 240 -8.75 18.70 16.72
C TYR A 240 -9.62 19.98 16.85
N LEU A 241 -9.50 20.89 15.89
CA LEU A 241 -10.21 22.18 15.90
C LEU A 241 -11.73 22.05 15.70
N ILE A 242 -12.17 21.12 14.84
CA ILE A 242 -13.60 20.97 14.49
C ILE A 242 -14.43 20.22 15.53
N GLN A 243 -13.82 19.72 16.62
CA GLN A 243 -14.59 18.95 17.61
C GLN A 243 -15.68 19.82 18.24
N PRO A 244 -16.94 19.36 18.22
CA PRO A 244 -18.04 20.13 18.77
C PRO A 244 -17.89 20.25 20.28
N VAL A 245 -18.16 21.44 20.80
CA VAL A 245 -18.23 21.67 22.25
C VAL A 245 -19.46 20.92 22.78
N PRO A 246 -19.38 20.27 23.96
CA PRO A 246 -20.54 19.64 24.57
C PRO A 246 -21.71 20.64 24.70
N GLY A 247 -22.91 20.24 24.27
CA GLY A 247 -24.06 21.14 24.23
C GLY A 247 -24.23 21.94 22.93
N SER A 248 -23.39 21.72 21.92
CA SER A 248 -23.54 22.36 20.61
C SER A 248 -24.64 21.69 19.76
N ASP A 249 -25.47 22.52 19.11
CA ASP A 249 -26.50 22.10 18.14
C ASP A 249 -25.94 21.83 16.73
N ILE A 250 -24.62 21.65 16.60
CA ILE A 250 -23.96 21.42 15.30
C ILE A 250 -23.91 19.91 15.02
N ASP A 251 -24.79 19.45 14.15
CA ASP A 251 -24.94 18.03 13.79
C ASP A 251 -23.86 17.52 12.82
N SER A 252 -23.16 18.43 12.14
CA SER A 252 -22.16 18.08 11.13
C SER A 252 -20.97 19.03 11.18
N PHE A 253 -19.78 18.47 11.39
CA PHE A 253 -18.52 19.18 11.35
C PHE A 253 -17.60 18.54 10.30
N VAL A 254 -17.28 19.29 9.24
CA VAL A 254 -16.43 18.83 8.15
C VAL A 254 -14.99 19.27 8.40
N ASN A 255 -14.05 18.32 8.37
CA ASN A 255 -12.61 18.61 8.42
C ASN A 255 -12.12 19.14 7.06
N TRP A 256 -12.28 20.44 6.81
CA TRP A 256 -11.80 21.07 5.57
C TRP A 256 -10.29 20.87 5.35
N LEU A 257 -9.47 20.91 6.41
CA LEU A 257 -8.03 20.63 6.30
C LEU A 257 -7.75 19.17 5.94
N GLY A 258 -8.60 18.25 6.39
CA GLY A 258 -8.62 16.86 5.93
C GLY A 258 -8.90 16.73 4.43
N LEU A 259 -9.88 17.47 3.91
CA LEU A 259 -10.17 17.51 2.47
C LEU A 259 -9.03 18.13 1.65
N VAL A 260 -8.43 19.22 2.14
CA VAL A 260 -7.23 19.81 1.53
C VAL A 260 -6.08 18.81 1.51
N ASN A 261 -5.85 18.08 2.60
CA ASN A 261 -4.85 17.01 2.64
C ASN A 261 -5.13 15.92 1.59
N MET A 262 -6.39 15.52 1.39
CA MET A 262 -6.76 14.57 0.33
C MET A 262 -6.46 15.14 -1.06
N ALA A 263 -6.75 16.42 -1.30
CA ALA A 263 -6.41 17.09 -2.55
C ALA A 263 -4.89 17.16 -2.77
N VAL A 264 -4.10 17.45 -1.73
CA VAL A 264 -2.63 17.42 -1.77
C VAL A 264 -2.13 16.01 -2.08
N LEU A 265 -2.65 14.96 -1.42
CA LEU A 265 -2.31 13.57 -1.70
C LEU A 265 -2.56 13.19 -3.16
N VAL A 266 -3.73 13.53 -3.70
CA VAL A 266 -4.09 13.27 -5.10
C VAL A 266 -3.18 14.04 -6.06
N THR A 267 -2.96 15.33 -5.80
CA THR A 267 -2.09 16.19 -6.62
C THR A 267 -0.66 15.66 -6.62
N MET A 268 -0.13 15.35 -5.44
CA MET A 268 1.20 14.78 -5.28
C MET A 268 1.28 13.40 -5.89
N PHE A 269 0.23 12.58 -5.89
CA PHE A 269 0.23 11.28 -6.56
C PHE A 269 0.40 11.41 -8.08
N PHE A 270 -0.31 12.36 -8.70
CA PHE A 270 -0.25 12.61 -10.15
C PHE A 270 0.93 13.47 -10.61
N TRP A 271 1.72 14.04 -9.67
CA TRP A 271 2.91 14.81 -10.01
C TRP A 271 3.96 13.92 -10.68
N LYS A 272 4.10 14.03 -12.00
CA LYS A 272 4.99 13.17 -12.78
C LYS A 272 6.47 13.50 -12.45
N PRO A 273 7.28 12.52 -12.04
CA PRO A 273 8.73 12.70 -11.97
C PRO A 273 9.30 12.76 -13.40
N PRO A 274 10.43 13.46 -13.62
CA PRO A 274 11.12 13.41 -14.91
C PRO A 274 11.52 11.97 -15.23
N ALA A 275 11.35 11.57 -16.48
CA ALA A 275 11.69 10.22 -16.92
C ALA A 275 13.20 10.11 -17.15
N LEU A 276 13.77 8.96 -16.77
CA LEU A 276 15.12 8.60 -17.22
C LEU A 276 15.01 8.10 -18.64
N GLU A 277 15.45 8.89 -19.61
CA GLU A 277 15.58 8.41 -20.97
C GLU A 277 16.56 7.22 -21.00
N PRO A 278 16.16 6.07 -21.56
CA PRO A 278 17.09 4.96 -21.75
C PRO A 278 18.26 5.43 -22.62
N ALA A 279 19.47 4.95 -22.33
CA ALA A 279 20.59 5.23 -23.23
C ALA A 279 20.24 4.71 -24.64
N PRO A 280 20.46 5.49 -25.72
CA PRO A 280 20.06 5.11 -27.08
C PRO A 280 20.59 3.73 -27.54
N ASN A 281 21.66 3.27 -26.89
CA ASN A 281 22.43 2.08 -27.22
C ASN A 281 22.36 0.96 -26.16
N ASP A 282 21.39 0.95 -25.24
CA ASP A 282 21.27 -0.15 -24.26
C ASP A 282 20.77 -1.45 -24.95
N PRO A 283 21.63 -2.46 -25.16
CA PRO A 283 21.28 -3.68 -25.87
C PRO A 283 20.29 -4.55 -25.08
N ASP A 284 20.23 -4.39 -23.75
CA ASP A 284 19.33 -5.15 -22.87
C ASP A 284 17.89 -4.59 -22.95
N TYR A 285 17.76 -3.28 -23.09
CA TYR A 285 16.46 -2.63 -23.35
C TYR A 285 15.93 -3.02 -24.73
N ARG A 286 16.80 -3.11 -25.75
CA ARG A 286 16.44 -3.67 -27.06
C ARG A 286 16.16 -5.17 -26.97
N GLY A 287 16.92 -5.98 -26.24
CA GLY A 287 16.64 -7.43 -26.13
C GLY A 287 15.28 -7.76 -25.49
N ILE A 288 14.84 -6.95 -24.52
CA ILE A 288 13.57 -7.19 -23.79
C ILE A 288 12.37 -6.49 -24.46
N PHE A 289 12.58 -5.34 -25.12
CA PHE A 289 11.47 -4.54 -25.70
C PHE A 289 11.56 -4.30 -27.21
N GLY A 290 12.69 -4.64 -27.81
CA GLY A 290 13.03 -4.48 -29.23
C GLY A 290 13.62 -5.77 -29.79
N LEU A 291 12.83 -6.86 -29.78
CA LEU A 291 12.93 -7.81 -30.88
C LEU A 291 12.79 -6.98 -32.16
N SER A 292 13.75 -7.17 -33.05
CA SER A 292 13.91 -6.46 -34.31
C SER A 292 12.56 -6.15 -34.96
N ARG A 293 12.47 -4.92 -35.47
CA ARG A 293 11.39 -4.38 -36.30
C ARG A 293 11.33 -5.10 -37.67
N THR A 294 11.55 -6.41 -37.72
CA THR A 294 11.29 -7.22 -38.90
C THR A 294 9.78 -7.43 -38.96
N ALA A 295 9.21 -6.87 -40.01
CA ALA A 295 7.78 -6.67 -40.24
C ALA A 295 7.02 -7.98 -40.55
N GLU A 296 7.04 -8.95 -39.63
CA GLU A 296 6.09 -10.06 -39.65
C GLU A 296 4.95 -9.79 -38.66
N SER A 297 3.77 -9.55 -39.22
CA SER A 297 2.54 -9.13 -38.55
C SER A 297 2.04 -10.06 -37.42
N GLY A 298 2.53 -11.29 -37.33
CA GLY A 298 2.16 -12.25 -36.27
C GLY A 298 2.79 -11.98 -34.90
N LEU A 299 4.05 -11.49 -34.85
CA LEU A 299 4.76 -11.26 -33.58
C LEU A 299 4.21 -10.05 -32.78
N GLY A 300 3.53 -9.12 -33.46
CA GLY A 300 2.95 -7.93 -32.84
C GLY A 300 1.86 -8.27 -31.81
N ASN A 301 1.03 -9.27 -32.11
CA ASN A 301 -0.06 -9.69 -31.23
C ASN A 301 0.45 -10.36 -29.95
N VAL A 302 1.51 -11.16 -30.05
CA VAL A 302 2.16 -11.83 -28.92
C VAL A 302 2.82 -10.81 -27.98
N LEU A 303 3.49 -9.79 -28.56
CA LEU A 303 4.10 -8.71 -27.78
C LEU A 303 3.03 -7.85 -27.10
N ALA A 304 1.92 -7.54 -27.79
CA ALA A 304 0.81 -6.80 -27.21
C ALA A 304 0.15 -7.57 -26.06
N ALA A 305 -0.09 -8.87 -26.22
CA ALA A 305 -0.66 -9.74 -25.18
C ALA A 305 0.26 -9.85 -23.94
N SER A 306 1.58 -10.01 -24.16
CA SER A 306 2.54 -10.07 -23.05
C SER A 306 2.67 -8.73 -22.31
N ARG A 307 2.67 -7.60 -23.04
CA ARG A 307 2.64 -6.25 -22.44
C ARG A 307 1.35 -6.02 -21.66
N PHE A 308 0.20 -6.42 -22.21
CA PHE A 308 -1.10 -6.33 -21.55
C PHE A 308 -1.18 -7.16 -20.25
N SER A 309 -0.60 -8.37 -20.27
CA SER A 309 -0.45 -9.19 -19.05
C SER A 309 0.59 -8.61 -18.06
N GLY A 310 1.57 -7.85 -18.57
CA GLY A 310 2.54 -7.11 -17.76
C GLY A 310 1.93 -5.89 -17.07
N THR A 311 0.98 -5.20 -17.72
CA THR A 311 0.33 -3.97 -17.24
C THR A 311 -0.84 -4.23 -16.30
N THR A 312 -1.10 -5.47 -15.89
CA THR A 312 -2.19 -5.83 -14.97
C THR A 312 -2.19 -5.00 -13.68
N TYR A 313 -1.02 -4.60 -13.16
CA TYR A 313 -0.94 -3.73 -11.98
C TYR A 313 -1.56 -2.34 -12.19
N VAL A 314 -1.54 -1.83 -13.43
CA VAL A 314 -2.16 -0.54 -13.80
C VAL A 314 -3.69 -0.61 -13.68
N LEU A 315 -4.28 -1.79 -13.87
CA LEU A 315 -5.71 -2.00 -13.66
C LEU A 315 -6.04 -2.30 -12.19
N LEU A 316 -5.24 -3.15 -11.53
CA LEU A 316 -5.54 -3.59 -10.17
C LEU A 316 -5.52 -2.48 -9.12
N ALA A 317 -4.57 -1.55 -9.20
CA ALA A 317 -4.49 -0.44 -8.26
C ALA A 317 -5.76 0.44 -8.27
N PRO A 318 -6.24 0.96 -9.43
CA PRO A 318 -7.49 1.70 -9.47
C PRO A 318 -8.69 0.82 -9.13
N THR A 319 -8.72 -0.46 -9.53
CA THR A 319 -9.80 -1.38 -9.09
C THR A 319 -9.85 -1.53 -7.57
N ALA A 320 -8.70 -1.60 -6.90
CA ALA A 320 -8.63 -1.64 -5.45
C ALA A 320 -9.19 -0.38 -4.81
N VAL A 321 -8.83 0.80 -5.35
CA VAL A 321 -9.31 2.10 -4.86
C VAL A 321 -10.81 2.23 -5.07
N ILE A 322 -11.30 1.92 -6.27
CA ILE A 322 -12.74 1.91 -6.59
C ILE A 322 -13.47 0.94 -5.65
N GLY A 323 -12.91 -0.24 -5.40
CA GLY A 323 -13.45 -1.20 -4.46
C GLY A 323 -13.52 -0.66 -3.04
N ALA A 324 -12.49 0.04 -2.58
CA ALA A 324 -12.48 0.63 -1.24
C ALA A 324 -13.51 1.76 -1.12
N LEU A 325 -13.65 2.61 -2.15
CA LEU A 325 -14.65 3.67 -2.21
C LEU A 325 -16.08 3.11 -2.25
N LEU A 326 -16.32 2.09 -3.07
CA LEU A 326 -17.60 1.40 -3.12
C LEU A 326 -17.91 0.73 -1.77
N GLY A 327 -16.93 0.07 -1.17
CA GLY A 327 -17.05 -0.52 0.15
C GLY A 327 -17.36 0.50 1.24
N TYR A 328 -16.81 1.71 1.14
CA TYR A 328 -17.12 2.83 2.03
C TYR A 328 -18.55 3.35 1.82
N ALA A 329 -18.99 3.49 0.57
CA ALA A 329 -20.39 3.85 0.27
C ALA A 329 -21.37 2.79 0.79
N LEU A 330 -20.96 1.52 0.82
CA LEU A 330 -21.73 0.39 1.35
C LEU A 330 -21.51 0.17 2.86
N ARG A 331 -20.87 1.10 3.59
CA ARG A 331 -20.58 0.96 5.03
C ARG A 331 -21.84 0.74 5.87
N PHE A 332 -22.99 1.27 5.46
CA PHE A 332 -24.26 1.00 6.13
C PHE A 332 -24.59 -0.50 6.18
N TRP A 333 -24.32 -1.23 5.10
CA TRP A 333 -24.63 -2.66 4.98
C TRP A 333 -23.48 -3.56 5.43
N LEU A 334 -22.25 -3.19 5.08
CA LEU A 334 -21.07 -4.02 5.26
C LEU A 334 -20.28 -3.65 6.52
N GLY A 335 -20.63 -2.55 7.17
CA GLY A 335 -19.84 -1.98 8.25
C GLY A 335 -18.44 -1.59 7.85
N SER A 336 -17.53 -1.62 8.83
CA SER A 336 -16.13 -1.30 8.59
C SER A 336 -15.42 -2.31 7.69
N MET A 337 -15.96 -3.51 7.48
CA MET A 337 -15.43 -4.49 6.51
C MET A 337 -15.53 -4.04 5.05
N GLY A 338 -16.54 -3.22 4.72
CA GLY A 338 -16.82 -2.80 3.35
C GLY A 338 -15.58 -2.26 2.63
N PRO A 339 -14.94 -1.19 3.11
CA PRO A 339 -13.75 -0.60 2.50
C PRO A 339 -12.56 -1.56 2.35
N PHE A 340 -12.40 -2.54 3.25
CA PHE A 340 -11.26 -3.44 3.25
C PHE A 340 -11.45 -4.67 2.37
N LEU A 341 -12.67 -5.20 2.26
CA LEU A 341 -12.95 -6.48 1.60
C LEU A 341 -13.55 -6.33 0.20
N THR A 342 -14.26 -5.25 -0.09
CA THR A 342 -14.78 -4.97 -1.43
C THR A 342 -13.68 -4.90 -2.51
N PRO A 343 -12.47 -4.35 -2.26
CA PRO A 343 -11.34 -4.48 -3.18
C PRO A 343 -11.04 -5.93 -3.61
N PHE A 344 -11.11 -6.88 -2.68
CA PHE A 344 -10.83 -8.29 -2.94
C PHE A 344 -11.94 -8.99 -3.73
N VAL A 345 -13.15 -8.42 -3.79
CA VAL A 345 -14.23 -8.88 -4.68
C VAL A 345 -14.02 -8.33 -6.08
N LEU A 346 -13.66 -7.05 -6.22
CA LEU A 346 -13.49 -6.40 -7.52
C LEU A 346 -12.21 -6.80 -8.26
N MET A 347 -11.12 -7.08 -7.55
CA MET A 347 -9.86 -7.51 -8.18
C MET A 347 -10.01 -8.80 -9.02
N PRO A 348 -10.63 -9.89 -8.53
CA PRO A 348 -10.97 -11.05 -9.35
C PRO A 348 -11.84 -10.73 -10.58
N LEU A 349 -12.81 -9.83 -10.43
CA LEU A 349 -13.63 -9.38 -11.56
C LEU A 349 -12.80 -8.61 -12.60
N ALA A 350 -11.82 -7.81 -12.17
CA ALA A 350 -10.87 -7.17 -13.08
C ALA A 350 -9.98 -8.19 -13.80
N TYR A 351 -9.53 -9.26 -13.12
CA TYR A 351 -8.83 -10.36 -13.81
C TYR A 351 -9.73 -11.09 -14.81
N LEU A 352 -10.98 -11.37 -14.44
CA LEU A 352 -11.96 -11.94 -15.36
C LEU A 352 -12.12 -11.06 -16.60
N TRP A 353 -12.26 -9.75 -16.43
CA TRP A 353 -12.35 -8.81 -17.54
C TRP A 353 -11.09 -8.82 -18.42
N LEU A 354 -9.89 -8.84 -17.82
CA LEU A 354 -8.64 -8.96 -18.56
C LEU A 354 -8.59 -10.24 -19.41
N GLU A 355 -9.04 -11.36 -18.87
CA GLU A 355 -9.12 -12.63 -19.63
C GLU A 355 -10.16 -12.58 -20.74
N VAL A 356 -11.30 -11.92 -20.53
CA VAL A 356 -12.32 -11.68 -21.58
C VAL A 356 -11.71 -10.87 -22.73
N VAL A 357 -11.01 -9.78 -22.42
CA VAL A 357 -10.32 -8.95 -23.41
C VAL A 357 -9.23 -9.75 -24.12
N MET A 358 -8.44 -10.54 -23.39
CA MET A 358 -7.41 -11.38 -23.99
C MET A 358 -8.00 -12.42 -24.95
N ARG A 359 -9.08 -13.08 -24.54
CA ARG A 359 -9.81 -14.04 -25.38
C ARG A 359 -10.35 -13.39 -26.64
N ARG A 360 -11.02 -12.24 -26.52
CA ARG A 360 -11.66 -11.56 -27.66
C ARG A 360 -10.66 -11.07 -28.70
N ASN A 361 -9.51 -10.55 -28.26
CA ASN A 361 -8.57 -9.86 -29.15
C ASN A 361 -7.42 -10.74 -29.64
N TYR A 362 -7.07 -11.82 -28.93
CA TYR A 362 -5.85 -12.57 -29.20
C TYR A 362 -6.04 -14.09 -29.30
N THR A 363 -7.26 -14.61 -29.36
CA THR A 363 -7.48 -16.06 -29.52
C THR A 363 -8.32 -16.38 -30.76
N THR A 364 -8.03 -17.53 -31.39
CA THR A 364 -8.77 -18.08 -32.53
C THR A 364 -9.55 -19.31 -32.09
N ALA A 365 -10.82 -19.43 -32.49
CA ALA A 365 -11.72 -20.48 -31.99
C ALA A 365 -11.35 -21.90 -32.44
N ALA A 366 -10.50 -22.05 -33.46
CA ALA A 366 -10.21 -23.32 -34.12
C ALA A 366 -9.17 -24.20 -33.39
N THR A 367 -8.44 -23.67 -32.41
CA THR A 367 -7.34 -24.40 -31.77
C THR A 367 -7.80 -25.21 -30.55
N PRO A 368 -7.48 -26.52 -30.47
CA PRO A 368 -7.85 -27.36 -29.35
C PRO A 368 -7.19 -26.88 -28.05
N ARG A 369 -7.91 -27.01 -26.93
CA ARG A 369 -7.46 -26.56 -25.61
C ARG A 369 -6.33 -27.46 -25.10
N THR A 370 -5.25 -26.86 -24.62
CA THR A 370 -4.18 -27.59 -23.92
C THR A 370 -4.49 -27.66 -22.42
N PRO A 371 -4.60 -28.85 -21.82
CA PRO A 371 -4.81 -28.97 -20.38
C PRO A 371 -3.55 -28.52 -19.64
N LEU A 372 -3.75 -27.66 -18.64
CA LEU A 372 -2.64 -27.05 -17.92
C LEU A 372 -2.41 -27.80 -16.60
N ARG A 373 -1.35 -28.60 -16.54
CA ARG A 373 -0.94 -29.32 -15.31
C ARG A 373 -0.17 -28.38 -14.38
N HIS A 374 -0.37 -28.56 -13.07
CA HIS A 374 0.30 -27.80 -11.99
C HIS A 374 0.21 -26.27 -12.15
N ALA A 375 -1.01 -25.76 -12.35
CA ALA A 375 -1.24 -24.34 -12.59
C ALA A 375 -0.90 -23.43 -11.39
N ILE A 376 -1.06 -23.95 -10.17
CA ILE A 376 -0.95 -23.20 -8.92
C ILE A 376 0.04 -23.95 -8.01
N PRO A 377 1.01 -23.27 -7.38
CA PRO A 377 1.98 -23.90 -6.51
C PRO A 377 1.33 -24.37 -5.19
N TRP A 378 1.79 -25.51 -4.67
CA TRP A 378 1.25 -26.14 -3.46
C TRP A 378 1.15 -25.23 -2.22
N PRO A 379 2.09 -24.29 -1.94
CA PRO A 379 2.00 -23.46 -0.74
C PRO A 379 0.78 -22.55 -0.75
N LEU A 380 0.28 -22.19 -1.94
CA LEU A 380 -0.90 -21.33 -2.05
C LEU A 380 -2.19 -22.06 -1.68
N TYR A 381 -2.27 -23.35 -2.00
CA TYR A 381 -3.38 -24.21 -1.53
C TYR A 381 -3.32 -24.38 -0.02
N ALA A 382 -2.13 -24.60 0.55
CA ALA A 382 -1.96 -24.69 2.00
C ALA A 382 -2.36 -23.38 2.70
N ALA A 383 -1.91 -22.23 2.18
CA ALA A 383 -2.28 -20.91 2.71
C ALA A 383 -3.80 -20.66 2.63
N PHE A 384 -4.45 -21.09 1.54
CA PHE A 384 -5.91 -21.00 1.41
C PHE A 384 -6.64 -21.92 2.40
N ALA A 385 -6.16 -23.15 2.58
CA ALA A 385 -6.75 -24.08 3.56
C ALA A 385 -6.63 -23.53 4.99
N ILE A 386 -5.47 -22.96 5.36
CA ILE A 386 -5.25 -22.34 6.67
C ILE A 386 -6.22 -21.17 6.90
N SER A 387 -6.36 -20.26 5.93
CA SER A 387 -7.28 -19.13 6.07
C SER A 387 -8.75 -19.56 6.07
N ALA A 388 -9.12 -20.60 5.32
CA ALA A 388 -10.47 -21.15 5.33
C ALA A 388 -10.85 -21.79 6.66
N VAL A 389 -9.97 -22.63 7.22
CA VAL A 389 -10.17 -23.24 8.55
C VAL A 389 -10.21 -22.15 9.63
N GLY A 390 -9.28 -21.20 9.60
CA GLY A 390 -9.25 -20.09 10.54
C GLY A 390 -10.52 -19.23 10.47
N LEU A 391 -11.00 -18.90 9.27
CA LEU A 391 -12.22 -18.12 9.08
C LEU A 391 -13.45 -18.87 9.57
N LEU A 392 -13.55 -20.17 9.31
CA LEU A 392 -14.64 -21.01 9.83
C LEU A 392 -14.69 -20.96 11.36
N LEU A 393 -13.54 -21.16 12.03
CA LEU A 393 -13.46 -21.12 13.49
C LEU A 393 -13.83 -19.73 14.04
N ALA A 394 -13.34 -18.65 13.40
CA ALA A 394 -13.65 -17.28 13.81
C ALA A 394 -15.15 -16.96 13.64
N VAL A 395 -15.77 -17.39 12.55
CA VAL A 395 -17.22 -17.22 12.30
C VAL A 395 -18.05 -18.01 13.31
N LEU A 396 -17.68 -19.25 13.63
CA LEU A 396 -18.36 -20.07 14.64
C LEU A 396 -18.27 -19.41 16.02
N HIS A 397 -17.12 -18.85 16.37
CA HIS A 397 -16.95 -18.12 17.62
C HIS A 397 -17.78 -16.82 17.64
N ALA A 398 -17.77 -16.05 16.55
CA ALA A 398 -18.60 -14.83 16.42
C ALA A 398 -20.09 -15.15 16.59
N ARG A 399 -20.56 -16.26 15.98
CA ARG A 399 -21.93 -16.76 16.17
C ARG A 399 -22.19 -17.11 17.62
N HIS A 400 -21.29 -17.82 18.29
CA HIS A 400 -21.46 -18.16 19.71
C HIS A 400 -21.61 -16.90 20.57
N VAL A 401 -20.72 -15.91 20.39
CA VAL A 401 -20.77 -14.63 21.12
C VAL A 401 -22.05 -13.84 20.83
N SER A 402 -22.55 -13.89 19.60
CA SER A 402 -23.82 -13.23 19.23
C SER A 402 -25.04 -13.83 19.94
N ILE A 403 -24.98 -15.11 20.32
CA ILE A 403 -26.07 -15.83 21.01
C ILE A 403 -25.96 -15.64 22.53
N THR A 404 -24.76 -15.63 23.09
CA THR A 404 -24.53 -15.66 24.56
C THR A 404 -24.60 -14.29 25.25
N GLY A 405 -24.84 -13.20 24.53
CA GLY A 405 -25.42 -11.99 25.12
C GLY A 405 -24.45 -10.91 25.59
N GLY A 406 -23.83 -10.21 24.64
CA GLY A 406 -23.38 -8.83 24.83
C GLY A 406 -24.16 -7.89 23.89
N ARG A 407 -24.36 -6.62 24.28
CA ARG A 407 -24.77 -5.52 23.36
C ARG A 407 -23.62 -5.22 22.39
N ASN A 408 -23.30 -6.19 21.56
CA ASN A 408 -22.25 -6.10 20.56
C ASN A 408 -22.94 -5.82 19.23
N THR A 409 -23.05 -4.54 18.89
CA THR A 409 -23.56 -4.11 17.60
C THR A 409 -22.44 -4.21 16.57
N TRP A 410 -22.78 -4.69 15.38
CA TRP A 410 -21.89 -4.57 14.23
C TRP A 410 -21.97 -3.13 13.72
N ASP A 411 -20.83 -2.50 13.42
CA ASP A 411 -20.82 -1.17 12.80
C ASP A 411 -21.71 -1.21 11.54
N GLY A 412 -22.84 -0.48 11.53
CA GLY A 412 -23.76 -0.37 10.40
C GLY A 412 -25.09 -1.13 10.55
N LEU A 413 -25.10 -2.33 11.14
CA LEU A 413 -26.33 -3.10 11.37
C LEU A 413 -26.45 -3.49 12.84
N ASP A 414 -27.52 -3.05 13.49
CA ASP A 414 -27.80 -3.33 14.91
C ASP A 414 -28.27 -4.77 15.18
N THR A 415 -27.99 -5.70 14.25
CA THR A 415 -28.36 -7.12 14.40
C THR A 415 -27.14 -7.92 14.83
N PRO A 416 -27.21 -8.71 15.93
CA PRO A 416 -26.10 -9.58 16.35
C PRO A 416 -25.69 -10.59 15.26
N ALA A 417 -26.62 -10.97 14.39
CA ALA A 417 -26.36 -11.87 13.27
C ALA A 417 -25.40 -11.30 12.22
N ALA A 418 -25.33 -9.97 12.08
CA ALA A 418 -24.42 -9.31 11.16
C ALA A 418 -22.94 -9.66 11.42
N MET A 419 -22.58 -9.97 12.67
CA MET A 419 -21.21 -10.35 13.08
C MET A 419 -20.66 -11.57 12.36
N TYR A 420 -21.51 -12.49 11.91
CA TYR A 420 -21.08 -13.70 11.20
C TYR A 420 -21.63 -13.78 9.78
N LEU A 421 -22.81 -13.21 9.48
CA LEU A 421 -23.37 -13.23 8.13
C LEU A 421 -22.58 -12.36 7.14
N ILE A 422 -22.14 -11.16 7.52
CA ILE A 422 -21.39 -10.26 6.63
C ILE A 422 -20.04 -10.86 6.23
N PRO A 423 -19.19 -11.36 7.16
CA PRO A 423 -17.96 -12.04 6.79
C PRO A 423 -18.18 -13.23 5.85
N CYS A 424 -19.22 -14.05 6.12
CA CYS A 424 -19.56 -15.19 5.25
C CYS A 424 -19.97 -14.74 3.84
N ALA A 425 -20.82 -13.70 3.74
CA ALA A 425 -21.26 -13.16 2.45
C ALA A 425 -20.07 -12.60 1.64
N LEU A 426 -19.15 -11.88 2.28
CA LEU A 426 -17.96 -11.34 1.62
C LEU A 426 -16.97 -12.45 1.22
N ALA A 427 -16.73 -13.44 2.08
CA ALA A 427 -15.88 -14.59 1.73
C ALA A 427 -16.46 -15.38 0.55
N LEU A 428 -17.78 -15.57 0.51
CA LEU A 428 -18.48 -16.20 -0.60
C LEU A 428 -18.37 -15.35 -1.87
N ALA A 429 -18.56 -14.04 -1.79
CA ALA A 429 -18.42 -13.14 -2.94
C ALA A 429 -17.00 -13.16 -3.53
N ILE A 430 -15.96 -13.16 -2.70
CA ILE A 430 -14.55 -13.30 -3.12
C ILE A 430 -14.32 -14.66 -3.79
N LEU A 431 -14.87 -15.74 -3.22
CA LEU A 431 -14.72 -17.07 -3.77
C LEU A 431 -15.44 -17.22 -5.13
N LEU A 432 -16.66 -16.71 -5.26
CA LEU A 432 -17.45 -16.77 -6.50
C LEU A 432 -16.81 -15.95 -7.62
N SER A 433 -16.38 -14.71 -7.33
CA SER A 433 -15.69 -13.87 -8.32
C SER A 433 -14.34 -14.49 -8.73
N GLY A 434 -13.63 -15.05 -7.77
CA GLY A 434 -12.40 -15.81 -7.98
C GLY A 434 -12.59 -17.06 -8.85
N ALA A 435 -13.59 -17.88 -8.54
CA ALA A 435 -13.92 -19.10 -9.27
C ALA A 435 -14.33 -18.79 -10.72
N ALA A 436 -15.10 -17.72 -10.94
CA ALA A 436 -15.44 -17.24 -12.29
C ALA A 436 -14.18 -16.86 -13.09
N ALA A 437 -13.26 -16.09 -12.49
CA ALA A 437 -12.00 -15.70 -13.11
C ALA A 437 -11.10 -16.91 -13.41
N LEU A 438 -10.93 -17.84 -12.45
CA LEU A 438 -10.17 -19.08 -12.64
C LEU A 438 -10.75 -19.93 -13.77
N ARG A 439 -12.08 -20.14 -13.78
CA ARG A 439 -12.76 -20.90 -14.83
C ARG A 439 -12.54 -20.28 -16.20
N PHE A 440 -12.61 -18.95 -16.30
CA PHE A 440 -12.41 -18.26 -17.57
C PHE A 440 -10.96 -18.36 -18.06
N ALA A 441 -9.98 -18.18 -17.17
CA ALA A 441 -8.56 -18.34 -17.48
C ALA A 441 -8.23 -19.78 -17.92
N LEU A 442 -8.80 -20.79 -17.27
CA LEU A 442 -8.64 -22.21 -17.64
C LEU A 442 -9.34 -22.52 -18.98
N ALA A 443 -10.52 -21.96 -19.22
CA ALA A 443 -11.31 -22.20 -20.42
C ALA A 443 -10.84 -21.40 -21.66
N ARG A 444 -9.87 -20.49 -21.50
CA ARG A 444 -9.35 -19.65 -22.59
C ARG A 444 -8.77 -20.54 -23.72
N PRO A 445 -9.08 -20.31 -25.00
CA PRO A 445 -8.34 -20.91 -26.10
C PRO A 445 -6.87 -20.44 -26.11
N PRO A 446 -5.94 -21.14 -26.77
CA PRO A 446 -4.57 -20.65 -26.88
C PRO A 446 -4.51 -19.36 -27.71
N LEU A 447 -3.49 -18.54 -27.44
CA LEU A 447 -3.27 -17.27 -28.14
C LEU A 447 -2.88 -17.54 -29.62
N THR A 448 -3.45 -16.77 -30.55
CA THR A 448 -3.12 -16.82 -31.98
C THR A 448 -1.65 -16.45 -32.16
N ASP A 449 -0.92 -17.26 -32.94
CA ASP A 449 0.50 -17.09 -33.28
C ASP A 449 1.47 -17.10 -32.08
N ALA A 450 1.01 -17.45 -30.88
CA ALA A 450 1.88 -17.56 -29.71
C ALA A 450 2.47 -18.98 -29.60
N PRO A 451 3.79 -19.11 -29.34
CA PRO A 451 4.36 -20.39 -28.96
C PRO A 451 3.62 -20.96 -27.74
N ARG A 452 3.31 -22.27 -27.78
CA ARG A 452 2.57 -22.97 -26.72
C ARG A 452 3.12 -22.70 -25.32
N VAL A 453 4.45 -22.72 -25.17
CA VAL A 453 5.14 -22.46 -23.90
C VAL A 453 4.84 -21.07 -23.35
N LEU A 454 4.74 -20.05 -24.22
CA LEU A 454 4.44 -18.68 -23.82
C LEU A 454 2.98 -18.53 -23.38
N ASP A 455 2.02 -19.13 -24.10
CA ASP A 455 0.61 -19.12 -23.69
C ASP A 455 0.42 -19.82 -22.33
N GLU A 456 1.04 -20.99 -22.15
CA GLU A 456 1.01 -21.74 -20.89
C GLU A 456 1.60 -20.90 -19.74
N ALA A 457 2.72 -20.22 -19.97
CA ALA A 457 3.34 -19.34 -18.97
C ALA A 457 2.45 -18.14 -18.62
N LEU A 458 1.83 -17.48 -19.61
CA LEU A 458 0.91 -16.36 -19.39
C LEU A 458 -0.35 -16.80 -18.63
N ARG A 459 -0.89 -17.98 -18.95
CA ARG A 459 -2.07 -18.55 -18.29
C ARG A 459 -1.77 -18.94 -16.85
N ARG A 460 -0.64 -19.62 -16.59
CA ARG A 460 -0.15 -19.91 -15.23
C ARG A 460 -0.01 -18.64 -14.40
N ARG A 461 0.57 -17.59 -14.98
CA ARG A 461 0.72 -16.30 -14.30
C ARG A 461 -0.62 -15.70 -13.92
N SER A 462 -1.62 -15.78 -14.79
CA SER A 462 -2.97 -15.29 -14.50
C SER A 462 -3.64 -16.10 -13.38
N LEU A 463 -3.60 -17.44 -13.49
CA LEU A 463 -4.17 -18.35 -12.49
C LEU A 463 -3.54 -18.14 -11.11
N PHE A 464 -2.21 -17.98 -11.06
CA PHE A 464 -1.49 -17.65 -9.84
C PHE A 464 -1.94 -16.31 -9.23
N ARG A 465 -2.11 -15.26 -10.05
CA ARG A 465 -2.60 -13.95 -9.58
C ARG A 465 -3.98 -14.05 -8.97
N ILE A 466 -4.90 -14.73 -9.66
CA ILE A 466 -6.29 -14.88 -9.23
C ILE A 466 -6.34 -15.67 -7.93
N ALA A 467 -5.72 -16.86 -7.89
CA ALA A 467 -5.67 -17.70 -6.69
C ALA A 467 -5.08 -16.95 -5.50
N ARG A 468 -4.01 -16.18 -5.72
CA ARG A 468 -3.34 -15.42 -4.68
C ARG A 468 -4.19 -14.27 -4.14
N THR A 469 -4.93 -13.57 -5.01
CA THR A 469 -5.88 -12.54 -4.59
C THR A 469 -7.06 -13.15 -3.80
N ILE A 470 -7.55 -14.33 -4.18
CA ILE A 470 -8.57 -15.06 -3.40
C ILE A 470 -8.02 -15.40 -2.01
N THR A 471 -6.86 -16.06 -1.93
CA THR A 471 -6.23 -16.42 -0.66
C THR A 471 -5.99 -15.18 0.20
N GLY A 472 -5.53 -14.08 -0.41
CA GLY A 472 -5.35 -12.80 0.28
C GLY A 472 -6.65 -12.22 0.84
N GLY A 473 -7.74 -12.29 0.07
CA GLY A 473 -9.06 -11.83 0.51
C GLY A 473 -9.65 -12.65 1.66
N TRP A 474 -9.39 -13.96 1.67
CA TRP A 474 -9.77 -14.83 2.78
C TRP A 474 -8.99 -14.53 4.06
N TYR A 475 -7.68 -14.29 3.96
CA TYR A 475 -6.88 -13.81 5.10
C TYR A 475 -7.32 -12.43 5.59
N ALA A 476 -7.65 -11.51 4.69
CA ALA A 476 -8.17 -10.20 5.06
C ALA A 476 -9.54 -10.32 5.76
N THR A 477 -10.41 -11.21 5.29
CA THR A 477 -11.71 -11.48 5.92
C THR A 477 -11.52 -12.06 7.32
N LEU A 478 -10.69 -13.09 7.47
CA LEU A 478 -10.29 -13.65 8.77
C LEU A 478 -9.74 -12.57 9.70
N GLY A 479 -8.83 -11.74 9.18
CA GLY A 479 -8.20 -10.67 9.94
C GLY A 479 -9.21 -9.66 10.50
N MET A 480 -10.15 -9.23 9.65
CA MET A 480 -11.20 -8.31 10.05
C MET A 480 -12.17 -8.93 11.07
N VAL A 481 -12.55 -10.21 10.93
CA VAL A 481 -13.38 -10.90 11.93
C VAL A 481 -12.67 -10.90 13.28
N LEU A 482 -11.38 -11.26 13.33
CA LEU A 482 -10.60 -11.31 14.57
C LEU A 482 -10.39 -9.92 15.22
N ILE A 483 -10.27 -8.85 14.41
CA ILE A 483 -10.16 -7.47 14.92
C ILE A 483 -11.48 -6.99 15.52
N MET A 484 -12.60 -7.28 14.86
CA MET A 484 -13.93 -6.81 15.23
C MET A 484 -14.58 -7.65 16.33
N MET A 485 -14.05 -8.84 16.60
CA MET A 485 -14.57 -9.71 17.62
C MET A 485 -14.46 -9.06 19.01
N PRO A 486 -15.57 -8.90 19.73
CA PRO A 486 -15.55 -8.36 21.08
C PRO A 486 -14.89 -9.39 22.01
N LEU A 487 -13.86 -8.94 22.74
CA LEU A 487 -13.25 -9.75 23.78
C LEU A 487 -14.24 -9.84 24.95
N ALA A 488 -14.65 -11.05 25.31
CA ALA A 488 -15.32 -11.26 26.58
C ALA A 488 -14.39 -10.74 27.70
N PRO A 489 -14.88 -9.96 28.67
CA PRO A 489 -14.06 -9.46 29.78
C PRO A 489 -13.64 -10.65 30.66
N LEU A 490 -12.52 -11.30 30.31
CA LEU A 490 -11.90 -12.33 31.13
C LEU A 490 -10.97 -11.64 32.14
N PRO A 491 -11.16 -11.82 33.46
CA PRO A 491 -10.56 -10.94 34.47
C PRO A 491 -9.03 -11.03 34.66
N SER A 492 -8.30 -11.98 34.07
CA SER A 492 -6.90 -12.21 34.50
C SER A 492 -5.99 -13.01 33.57
N ALA A 493 -6.47 -13.51 32.43
CA ALA A 493 -5.58 -14.13 31.46
C ALA A 493 -4.95 -13.01 30.62
N ALA A 494 -3.62 -13.01 30.48
CA ALA A 494 -2.89 -12.22 29.48
C ALA A 494 -3.64 -12.38 28.15
N SER A 495 -4.49 -11.41 27.82
CA SER A 495 -5.47 -11.55 26.76
C SER A 495 -4.70 -11.51 25.47
N PHE A 496 -4.32 -12.68 24.98
CA PHE A 496 -3.61 -12.85 23.72
C PHE A 496 -4.44 -12.09 22.66
N GLU A 497 -3.94 -10.95 22.22
CA GLU A 497 -4.76 -9.96 21.54
C GLU A 497 -5.23 -10.53 20.19
N MET A 498 -6.48 -11.00 20.10
CA MET A 498 -7.10 -11.43 18.83
C MET A 498 -6.93 -10.37 17.74
N ARG A 499 -6.91 -9.09 18.14
CA ARG A 499 -6.62 -7.94 17.28
C ARG A 499 -5.23 -7.99 16.64
N THR A 500 -4.21 -8.45 17.35
CA THR A 500 -2.84 -8.59 16.84
C THR A 500 -2.77 -9.70 15.79
N TRP A 501 -3.37 -10.87 16.04
CA TRP A 501 -3.52 -11.92 15.02
C TRP A 501 -4.35 -11.47 13.83
N GLY A 502 -5.43 -10.74 14.09
CA GLY A 502 -6.29 -10.21 13.04
C GLY A 502 -5.56 -9.21 12.16
N THR A 503 -4.75 -8.34 12.76
CA THR A 503 -3.87 -7.39 12.05
C THR A 503 -2.82 -8.14 11.23
N LEU A 504 -2.20 -9.18 11.78
CA LEU A 504 -1.25 -10.03 11.06
C LEU A 504 -1.91 -10.73 9.86
N CYS A 505 -3.11 -11.27 10.02
CA CYS A 505 -3.86 -11.89 8.93
C CYS A 505 -4.21 -10.87 7.84
N LEU A 506 -4.62 -9.66 8.21
CA LEU A 506 -4.90 -8.58 7.26
C LEU A 506 -3.64 -8.18 6.48
N VAL A 507 -2.51 -8.05 7.18
CA VAL A 507 -1.19 -7.84 6.57
C VAL A 507 -0.85 -8.94 5.58
N VAL A 508 -0.97 -10.21 5.97
CA VAL A 508 -0.70 -11.35 5.07
C VAL A 508 -1.63 -11.29 3.86
N GLY A 509 -2.90 -10.93 4.05
CA GLY A 509 -3.87 -10.76 2.99
C GLY A 509 -3.46 -9.70 1.96
N VAL A 510 -3.04 -8.53 2.43
CA VAL A 510 -2.56 -7.41 1.61
C VAL A 510 -1.24 -7.76 0.91
N LEU A 511 -0.29 -8.39 1.63
CA LEU A 511 0.97 -8.84 1.07
C LEU A 511 0.73 -9.86 -0.04
N LEU A 512 -0.14 -10.86 0.18
CA LEU A 512 -0.52 -11.81 -0.84
C LEU A 512 -1.11 -11.08 -2.06
N ALA A 513 -1.98 -10.08 -1.90
CA ALA A 513 -2.52 -9.34 -3.04
C ALA A 513 -1.45 -8.56 -3.84
N ILE A 514 -0.47 -7.96 -3.16
CA ILE A 514 0.49 -7.02 -3.77
C ILE A 514 1.81 -7.70 -4.21
N TYR A 515 2.20 -8.81 -3.58
CA TYR A 515 3.49 -9.48 -3.79
C TYR A 515 3.88 -9.58 -5.27
N PRO A 516 4.96 -8.93 -5.73
CA PRO A 516 5.31 -8.99 -7.14
C PRO A 516 5.64 -10.43 -7.50
N ILE A 517 5.03 -10.95 -8.56
CA ILE A 517 5.44 -12.21 -9.16
C ILE A 517 6.89 -12.01 -9.57
N ARG A 518 7.84 -12.65 -8.87
CA ARG A 518 9.21 -12.86 -9.38
C ARG A 518 9.08 -13.29 -10.84
N LYS A 519 9.95 -12.81 -11.74
CA LYS A 519 9.95 -13.30 -13.13
C LYS A 519 10.02 -14.82 -13.06
N LEU A 520 8.89 -15.49 -13.25
CA LEU A 520 8.80 -16.94 -13.16
C LEU A 520 9.67 -17.45 -14.30
N THR A 521 10.75 -18.11 -13.95
CA THR A 521 11.61 -18.76 -14.91
C THR A 521 10.95 -20.06 -15.34
N PRO A 522 11.20 -20.56 -16.55
CA PRO A 522 10.69 -21.87 -16.96
C PRO A 522 11.02 -23.00 -15.96
N ALA A 523 12.16 -22.88 -15.27
CA ALA A 523 12.60 -23.80 -14.21
C ALA A 523 11.65 -23.84 -12.99
N ASP A 524 10.96 -22.73 -12.66
CA ASP A 524 10.01 -22.69 -11.53
C ASP A 524 8.77 -23.56 -11.76
N PHE A 525 8.59 -24.07 -12.98
CA PHE A 525 7.47 -24.93 -13.35
C PHE A 525 7.87 -26.35 -13.71
N GLY A 526 9.12 -26.76 -13.43
CA GLY A 526 9.61 -28.10 -13.72
C GLY A 526 9.66 -28.44 -15.21
N LEU A 527 9.79 -27.43 -16.09
CA LEU A 527 10.10 -27.66 -17.50
C LEU A 527 11.61 -27.85 -17.64
N ASP A 528 12.03 -29.04 -18.07
CA ASP A 528 13.43 -29.32 -18.31
C ASP A 528 13.96 -28.41 -19.42
N ALA A 529 15.17 -27.86 -19.25
CA ALA A 529 15.81 -27.02 -20.26
C ALA A 529 15.95 -27.72 -21.62
N ALA A 530 15.89 -29.06 -21.63
CA ALA A 530 15.85 -29.90 -22.82
C ALA A 530 14.57 -29.71 -23.67
N GLU A 531 13.41 -29.47 -23.06
CA GLU A 531 12.15 -29.22 -23.78
C GLU A 531 12.08 -27.81 -24.41
N LEU A 532 12.91 -26.89 -23.93
CA LEU A 532 13.00 -25.52 -24.45
C LEU A 532 14.03 -25.37 -25.59
N ALA A 533 14.81 -26.42 -25.87
CA ALA A 533 15.70 -26.41 -27.01
C ALA A 533 14.86 -26.42 -28.29
N PRO A 534 15.07 -25.49 -29.24
CA PRO A 534 14.34 -25.49 -30.49
C PRO A 534 14.55 -26.85 -31.18
N HIS A 535 13.46 -27.48 -31.61
CA HIS A 535 13.39 -28.84 -32.17
C HIS A 535 14.21 -29.08 -33.47
N GLY A 536 15.15 -28.20 -33.82
CA GLY A 536 16.03 -28.32 -34.98
C GLY A 536 17.54 -28.21 -34.69
N ALA A 537 17.95 -28.01 -33.43
CA ALA A 537 19.39 -28.02 -33.10
C ALA A 537 19.88 -29.48 -33.06
N SER A 538 20.51 -29.96 -34.14
CA SER A 538 21.09 -31.30 -34.16
C SER A 538 22.15 -31.43 -33.08
N PRO A 539 22.27 -32.61 -32.42
CA PRO A 539 23.28 -32.84 -31.38
C PRO A 539 24.72 -32.69 -31.89
N SER A 540 24.96 -32.59 -33.19
CA SER A 540 26.29 -32.39 -33.79
C SER A 540 26.78 -30.92 -33.79
N GLN A 541 26.02 -29.98 -33.22
CA GLN A 541 26.42 -28.56 -33.10
C GLN A 541 26.68 -28.10 -31.66
N ARG A 542 26.72 -29.03 -30.70
CA ARG A 542 27.24 -28.81 -29.33
C ARG A 542 28.57 -29.53 -29.19
#